data_AF-A0A936D8Y6-F1
#
_entry.id   AF-A0A936D8Y6-F1
#
_cell.length_a   1.000
_cell.length_b   1.000
_cell.length_c   1.000
_cell.angle_alpha   90.00
_cell.angle_beta   90.00
_cell.angle_gamma   90.00
#
_symmetry.space_group_name_H-M   'P 1'
#
loop_
_entity.id
_entity.type
_entity.pdbx_description
1 polymer ?
#
loop_
_entity_poly.entity_id
_entity_poly.type
_entity_poly.pdbx_seq_one_letter_code
_entity_poly.pdbx_strand_id
1 'polypeptide(L)'
;MVVGRRALLLASSAVAVLGVAGCVSPTLPLPPPELPAVSQGTAPGRYVLSGAKGAALADAFVIAINESARLPRDQRVAGTQADSDGSYRIELYASPGDRIDLTQERGNERSPPVSVQIPR
;
A
#
# COMPACT_ATOMS: atom_id res chain seq x y z
N MET A 1 51.82 63.30 14.36
CA MET A 1 50.98 63.72 13.23
C MET A 1 50.45 62.46 12.55
N VAL A 2 49.13 62.42 12.32
CA VAL A 2 48.29 61.22 12.14
C VAL A 2 48.53 60.52 10.80
N VAL A 3 48.72 59.19 10.81
CA VAL A 3 48.57 58.33 9.62
C VAL A 3 47.19 57.70 9.68
N GLY A 4 46.38 57.97 8.65
CA GLY A 4 44.97 57.61 8.57
C GLY A 4 44.70 56.27 7.89
N ARG A 5 43.78 55.51 8.51
CA ARG A 5 42.68 54.67 7.99
C ARG A 5 42.77 54.15 6.55
N ARG A 6 42.69 52.82 6.41
CA ARG A 6 41.96 51.99 5.40
C ARG A 6 42.40 50.54 5.62
N ALA A 7 41.62 49.48 5.55
CA ALA A 7 40.20 49.20 5.45
C ALA A 7 40.07 47.71 5.85
N LEU A 8 38.92 47.31 6.40
CA LEU A 8 38.53 45.91 6.57
C LEU A 8 38.78 45.10 5.29
N LEU A 9 39.12 43.82 5.43
CA LEU A 9 38.49 42.73 4.66
C LEU A 9 38.82 41.37 5.31
N LEU A 10 37.80 40.85 5.99
CA LEU A 10 37.66 39.45 6.40
C LEU A 10 37.36 38.57 5.17
N ALA A 11 37.57 37.25 5.37
CA ALA A 11 37.06 36.14 4.56
C ALA A 11 37.92 35.78 3.33
N SER A 12 38.07 34.53 2.90
CA SER A 12 37.19 33.36 3.01
C SER A 12 38.01 32.11 2.67
N SER A 13 37.84 30.98 3.36
CA SER A 13 38.18 29.66 2.80
C SER A 13 36.91 28.84 2.78
N ALA A 14 36.31 28.78 1.59
CA ALA A 14 35.05 28.13 1.30
C ALA A 14 35.19 26.61 1.45
N VAL A 15 34.41 26.03 2.37
CA VAL A 15 34.19 24.59 2.46
C VAL A 15 33.23 24.22 1.33
N ALA A 16 33.73 23.50 0.32
CA ALA A 16 32.93 22.98 -0.78
C ALA A 16 32.07 21.81 -0.28
N VAL A 17 30.77 22.07 -0.07
CA VAL A 17 29.78 21.04 0.23
C VAL A 17 29.38 20.37 -1.09
N LEU A 18 29.84 19.12 -1.27
CA LEU A 18 29.41 18.23 -2.35
C LEU A 18 27.94 17.86 -2.13
N GLY A 19 27.06 18.49 -2.91
CA GLY A 19 25.63 18.17 -2.95
C GLY A 19 25.39 16.80 -3.55
N VAL A 20 25.01 15.84 -2.70
CA VAL A 20 24.46 14.56 -3.14
C VAL A 20 23.03 14.81 -3.59
N ALA A 21 22.85 15.14 -4.87
CA ALA A 21 21.54 15.21 -5.50
C ALA A 21 20.99 13.78 -5.62
N GLY A 22 20.40 13.28 -4.54
CA GLY A 22 19.58 12.07 -4.59
C GLY A 22 18.39 12.33 -5.50
N CYS A 23 18.28 11.58 -6.58
CA CYS A 23 17.10 11.57 -7.44
C CYS A 23 15.89 11.06 -6.64
N VAL A 24 15.24 11.95 -5.90
CA VAL A 24 13.89 11.75 -5.37
C VAL A 24 12.89 11.88 -6.53
N SER A 25 12.96 10.95 -7.50
CA SER A 25 11.81 10.78 -8.39
C SER A 25 10.66 10.27 -7.53
N PRO A 26 9.49 10.93 -7.51
CA PRO A 26 8.34 10.38 -6.81
C PRO A 26 8.05 9.00 -7.40
N THR A 27 8.13 7.94 -6.60
CA THR A 27 7.46 6.70 -7.01
C THR A 27 5.98 7.02 -6.98
N LEU A 28 5.30 6.82 -8.11
CA LEU A 28 3.86 6.97 -8.13
C LEU A 28 3.32 5.94 -7.13
N PRO A 29 2.54 6.33 -6.10
CA PRO A 29 2.10 5.40 -5.08
C PRO A 29 1.38 4.23 -5.72
N LEU A 30 1.66 3.03 -5.22
CA LEU A 30 1.03 1.80 -5.67
C LEU A 30 -0.51 1.97 -5.67
N PRO A 31 -1.19 1.80 -6.82
CA PRO A 31 -2.64 1.94 -6.85
C PRO A 31 -3.29 0.90 -5.95
N PRO A 32 -4.48 1.16 -5.38
CA PRO A 32 -5.26 0.13 -4.71
C PRO A 32 -5.73 -0.94 -5.71
N PRO A 33 -6.06 -2.15 -5.23
CA PRO A 33 -6.75 -3.12 -6.08
C PRO A 33 -8.17 -2.62 -6.42
N GLU A 34 -8.74 -3.12 -7.50
CA GLU A 34 -10.14 -2.90 -7.86
C GLU A 34 -11.07 -3.51 -6.81
N LEU A 35 -12.26 -2.92 -6.68
CA LEU A 35 -13.30 -3.42 -5.79
C LEU A 35 -13.67 -4.87 -6.18
N PRO A 36 -13.55 -5.83 -5.26
CA PRO A 36 -13.80 -7.24 -5.58
C PRO A 36 -15.29 -7.53 -5.76
N ALA A 37 -15.60 -8.52 -6.57
CA ALA A 37 -16.87 -9.21 -6.50
C ALA A 37 -16.92 -10.10 -5.26
N VAL A 38 -18.06 -10.08 -4.54
CA VAL A 38 -18.28 -10.87 -3.32
C VAL A 38 -19.25 -12.00 -3.61
N SER A 39 -18.88 -13.22 -3.24
CA SER A 39 -19.76 -14.40 -3.35
C SER A 39 -19.62 -15.32 -2.14
N GLN A 40 -20.50 -16.31 -2.01
CA GLN A 40 -20.44 -17.30 -0.94
C GLN A 40 -19.22 -18.22 -1.12
N GLY A 41 -18.57 -18.55 -0.01
CA GLY A 41 -17.45 -19.47 0.03
C GLY A 41 -17.85 -20.94 -0.07
N THR A 42 -16.84 -21.80 -0.03
CA THR A 42 -16.98 -23.25 -0.12
C THR A 42 -17.45 -23.87 1.20
N ALA A 43 -17.26 -23.16 2.32
CA ALA A 43 -17.69 -23.58 3.65
C ALA A 43 -18.57 -22.51 4.32
N PRO A 44 -19.45 -22.91 5.26
CA PRO A 44 -20.26 -21.96 6.03
C PRO A 44 -19.41 -20.90 6.73
N GLY A 45 -19.88 -19.64 6.69
CA GLY A 45 -19.18 -18.50 7.29
C GLY A 45 -17.94 -18.04 6.52
N ARG A 46 -17.74 -18.54 5.29
CA ARG A 46 -16.69 -18.06 4.39
C ARG A 46 -17.29 -17.33 3.20
N TYR A 47 -16.59 -16.31 2.76
CA TYR A 47 -16.91 -15.52 1.59
C TYR A 47 -15.72 -15.49 0.65
N VAL A 48 -16.01 -15.36 -0.64
CA VAL A 48 -15.02 -15.25 -1.69
C VAL A 48 -15.00 -13.82 -2.21
N LEU A 49 -13.80 -13.25 -2.25
CA LEU A 49 -13.50 -11.99 -2.90
C LEU A 49 -12.71 -12.30 -4.18
N SER A 50 -13.24 -11.88 -5.32
CA SER A 50 -12.62 -12.14 -6.62
C SER A 50 -12.43 -10.85 -7.40
N GLY A 51 -11.23 -10.66 -7.93
CA GLY A 51 -10.90 -9.64 -8.91
C GLY A 51 -10.76 -10.26 -10.30
N ALA A 52 -11.32 -9.60 -11.31
CA ALA A 52 -11.14 -9.98 -12.71
C ALA A 52 -9.72 -9.63 -13.21
N LYS A 53 -9.43 -9.92 -14.48
CA LYS A 53 -8.19 -9.51 -15.13
C LYS A 53 -7.93 -8.01 -14.93
N GLY A 54 -6.75 -7.66 -14.46
CA GLY A 54 -6.33 -6.28 -14.18
C GLY A 54 -6.84 -5.71 -12.85
N ALA A 55 -7.58 -6.48 -12.04
CA ALA A 55 -8.09 -6.01 -10.76
C ALA A 55 -6.97 -5.77 -9.72
N ALA A 56 -5.85 -6.47 -9.83
CA ALA A 56 -4.62 -6.19 -9.12
C ALA A 56 -3.45 -6.08 -10.10
N LEU A 57 -2.30 -5.59 -9.63
CA LEU A 57 -1.06 -5.76 -10.38
C LEU A 57 -0.71 -7.23 -10.49
N ALA A 58 -0.18 -7.63 -11.64
CA ALA A 58 0.32 -8.98 -11.88
C ALA A 58 1.34 -9.38 -10.79
N ASP A 59 1.18 -10.61 -10.28
CA ASP A 59 2.03 -11.23 -9.26
C ASP A 59 2.05 -10.50 -7.90
N ALA A 60 1.19 -9.49 -7.69
CA ALA A 60 1.09 -8.78 -6.41
C ALA A 60 0.40 -9.63 -5.34
N PHE A 61 0.80 -9.45 -4.08
CA PHE A 61 0.09 -10.06 -2.97
C PHE A 61 -1.15 -9.23 -2.65
N VAL A 62 -2.33 -9.83 -2.78
CA VAL A 62 -3.59 -9.22 -2.39
C VAL A 62 -3.97 -9.73 -1.00
N ILE A 63 -4.14 -8.82 -0.06
CA ILE A 63 -4.39 -9.11 1.35
C ILE A 63 -5.75 -8.55 1.72
N ALA A 64 -6.62 -9.40 2.25
CA ALA A 64 -7.94 -9.04 2.75
C ALA A 64 -7.98 -9.16 4.27
N ILE A 65 -8.48 -8.11 4.94
CA ILE A 65 -8.61 -8.04 6.39
C ILE A 65 -10.06 -7.78 6.74
N ASN A 66 -10.70 -8.73 7.42
CA ASN A 66 -11.99 -8.52 8.06
C ASN A 66 -11.79 -7.75 9.37
N GLU A 67 -12.34 -6.54 9.44
CA GLU A 67 -12.23 -5.66 10.61
C GLU A 67 -13.10 -6.10 11.79
N SER A 68 -13.93 -7.14 11.62
CA SER A 68 -14.85 -7.63 12.63
C SER A 68 -14.13 -8.12 13.88
N ALA A 69 -14.36 -7.42 15.01
CA ALA A 69 -13.83 -7.80 16.31
C ALA A 69 -14.38 -9.15 16.83
N ARG A 70 -15.45 -9.67 16.21
CA ARG A 70 -16.10 -10.94 16.58
C ARG A 70 -15.33 -12.16 16.10
N LEU A 71 -14.51 -12.02 15.05
CA LEU A 71 -13.71 -13.12 14.54
C LEU A 71 -12.44 -13.32 15.40
N PRO A 72 -11.99 -14.58 15.60
CA PRO A 72 -10.65 -14.88 16.09
C PRO A 72 -9.57 -14.18 15.25
N ARG A 73 -8.46 -13.76 15.87
CA ARG A 73 -7.41 -12.96 15.20
C ARG A 73 -6.81 -13.67 13.99
N ASP A 74 -6.64 -14.99 14.09
CA ASP A 74 -6.13 -15.89 13.06
C ASP A 74 -7.12 -16.13 11.90
N GLN A 75 -8.38 -15.70 12.04
CA GLN A 75 -9.42 -15.83 11.01
C GLN A 75 -9.72 -14.50 10.29
N ARG A 76 -9.16 -13.38 10.75
CA ARG A 76 -9.44 -12.04 10.18
C ARG A 76 -8.68 -11.76 8.90
N VAL A 77 -7.57 -12.42 8.64
CA VAL A 77 -6.69 -12.10 7.52
C VAL A 77 -6.63 -13.29 6.58
N ALA A 78 -6.79 -13.02 5.29
CA ALA A 78 -6.51 -13.95 4.23
C ALA A 78 -5.78 -13.21 3.10
N GLY A 79 -5.08 -13.95 2.26
CA GLY A 79 -4.40 -13.36 1.11
C GLY A 79 -4.12 -14.39 0.04
N THR A 80 -3.84 -13.89 -1.16
CA THR A 80 -3.39 -14.67 -2.30
C THR A 80 -2.37 -13.86 -3.09
N GLN A 81 -1.58 -14.53 -3.91
CA GLN A 81 -0.89 -13.86 -5.00
C GLN A 81 -1.86 -13.71 -6.18
N ALA A 82 -1.88 -12.54 -6.81
CA ALA A 82 -2.60 -12.33 -8.06
C ALA A 82 -1.90 -13.07 -9.21
N ASP A 83 -2.68 -13.55 -10.17
CA ASP A 83 -2.17 -14.19 -11.37
C ASP A 83 -1.42 -13.19 -12.27
N SER A 84 -0.72 -13.69 -13.28
CA SER A 84 0.06 -12.87 -14.22
C SER A 84 -0.79 -11.85 -15.01
N ASP A 85 -2.11 -12.03 -15.04
CA ASP A 85 -3.05 -11.12 -15.67
C ASP A 85 -3.73 -10.16 -14.67
N GLY A 86 -3.37 -10.24 -13.38
CA GLY A 86 -3.90 -9.41 -12.30
C GLY A 86 -5.23 -9.90 -11.71
N SER A 87 -5.75 -11.05 -12.15
CA SER A 87 -6.90 -11.68 -11.50
C SER A 87 -6.51 -12.35 -10.19
N TYR A 88 -7.47 -12.48 -9.27
CA TYR A 88 -7.22 -13.10 -7.96
C TYR A 88 -8.50 -13.66 -7.34
N ARG A 89 -8.34 -14.59 -6.40
CA ARG A 89 -9.42 -15.15 -5.59
C ARG A 89 -8.97 -15.36 -4.15
N ILE A 90 -9.66 -14.75 -3.20
CA ILE A 90 -9.41 -14.88 -1.76
C ILE A 90 -10.66 -15.46 -1.10
N GLU A 91 -10.51 -16.48 -0.26
CA GLU A 91 -11.60 -16.99 0.56
C GLU A 91 -11.28 -16.76 2.05
N LEU A 92 -12.15 -16.02 2.75
CA LEU A 92 -11.93 -15.62 4.15
C LEU A 92 -13.17 -15.81 5.01
N TYR A 93 -12.99 -15.84 6.33
CA TYR A 93 -14.10 -15.84 7.28
C TYR A 93 -14.76 -14.46 7.32
N ALA A 94 -16.08 -14.44 7.18
CA ALA A 94 -16.87 -13.22 7.33
C ALA A 94 -18.34 -13.52 7.61
N SER A 95 -19.05 -12.50 8.06
CA SER A 95 -20.49 -12.50 8.25
C SER A 95 -21.16 -11.40 7.43
N PRO A 96 -22.45 -11.54 7.09
CA PRO A 96 -23.23 -10.47 6.46
C PRO A 96 -23.06 -9.12 7.17
N GLY A 97 -22.72 -8.08 6.40
CA GLY A 97 -22.48 -6.73 6.91
C GLY A 97 -21.07 -6.45 7.46
N ASP A 98 -20.18 -7.45 7.56
CA ASP A 98 -18.78 -7.22 7.91
C ASP A 98 -18.08 -6.33 6.86
N ARG A 99 -17.14 -5.49 7.32
CA ARG A 99 -16.28 -4.65 6.46
C ARG A 99 -14.95 -5.35 6.24
N ILE A 100 -14.59 -5.51 4.97
CA ILE A 100 -13.32 -6.09 4.56
C ILE A 100 -12.49 -5.02 3.87
N ASP A 101 -11.26 -4.85 4.33
CA ASP A 101 -10.26 -3.98 3.71
C ASP A 101 -9.29 -4.82 2.88
N LEU A 102 -9.12 -4.46 1.61
CA LEU A 102 -8.19 -5.10 0.68
C LEU A 102 -7.05 -4.15 0.36
N THR A 103 -5.83 -4.67 0.39
CA THR A 103 -4.63 -3.98 -0.09
C THR A 103 -3.89 -4.86 -1.07
N GLN A 104 -3.07 -4.28 -1.92
CA GLN A 104 -2.07 -5.01 -2.69
C GLN A 104 -0.65 -4.60 -2.32
N GLU A 105 0.27 -5.55 -2.39
CA GLU A 105 1.70 -5.38 -2.12
C GLU A 105 2.53 -5.86 -3.30
N ARG A 106 3.52 -5.05 -3.70
CA ARG A 106 4.49 -5.41 -4.74
C ARG A 106 5.88 -4.91 -4.34
N GLY A 107 6.81 -5.83 -4.18
CA GLY A 107 8.14 -5.52 -3.65
C GLY A 107 8.03 -4.97 -2.23
N ASN A 108 8.45 -3.72 -2.02
CA ASN A 108 8.44 -3.05 -0.70
C ASN A 108 7.31 -2.03 -0.57
N GLU A 109 6.42 -1.92 -1.55
CA GLU A 109 5.32 -0.97 -1.56
C GLU A 109 3.99 -1.66 -1.27
N ARG A 110 3.15 -0.98 -0.48
CA ARG A 110 1.78 -1.36 -0.18
C ARG A 110 0.82 -0.27 -0.64
N SER A 111 -0.27 -0.67 -1.27
CA SER A 111 -1.30 0.27 -1.70
C SER A 111 -2.11 0.80 -0.52
N PRO A 112 -2.81 1.94 -0.67
CA PRO A 112 -3.95 2.26 0.17
C PRO A 112 -5.00 1.12 0.15
N PRO A 113 -5.82 0.99 1.21
CA PRO A 113 -6.88 0.00 1.24
C PRO A 113 -8.08 0.40 0.38
N VAL A 114 -8.75 -0.59 -0.20
CA VAL A 114 -10.12 -0.49 -0.71
C VAL A 114 -11.04 -1.29 0.22
N SER A 115 -12.18 -0.72 0.60
CA SER A 115 -13.14 -1.38 1.49
C SER A 115 -14.34 -1.93 0.73
N VAL A 116 -14.74 -3.16 1.06
CA VAL A 116 -15.97 -3.79 0.59
C VAL A 116 -16.78 -4.27 1.78
N GLN A 117 -18.11 -4.23 1.67
CA GLN A 117 -19.00 -4.78 2.68
C GLN A 117 -19.58 -6.10 2.20
N ILE A 118 -19.63 -7.10 3.08
CA ILE A 118 -20.30 -8.36 2.79
C ILE A 118 -21.82 -8.11 2.67
N PRO A 119 -22.48 -8.53 1.58
CA PRO A 119 -23.92 -8.37 1.40
C PRO A 119 -24.73 -8.95 2.58
N ARG A 120 -25.85 -8.29 2.92
CA ARG A 120 -26.80 -8.74 3.93
C ARG A 120 -27.70 -9.84 3.42
#